data_AF-A0A4Z0B2N2-F1
#
_entry.id   AF-A0A4Z0B2N2-F1
#
_cell.length_a   1.000
_cell.length_b   1.000
_cell.length_c   1.000
_cell.angle_alpha   90.00
_cell.angle_beta   90.00
_cell.angle_gamma   90.00
#
_symmetry.space_group_name_H-M   'P 1'
#
loop_
_entity.id
_entity.type
_entity.pdbx_description
1 polymer ?
#
loop_
_entity_poly.entity_id
_entity_poly.type
_entity_poly.pdbx_seq_one_letter_code
_entity_poly.pdbx_strand_id
1 'polypeptide(L)'
;MSLKLTVIDNKALKSLLTKMDKDKNFDIKEFIQLRDFADTAIDSLPLLAIKDNLRVERNAADIFVDGLKMLVLELRRLDFGVPDKDPAKEAQKEVQKAAIRHSIESQIAYMLQSYNFLFGKL
;
A
#
# COMPACT_ATOMS: atom_id res chain seq x y z
N MET A 1 13.31 3.88 -5.32
CA MET A 1 12.69 5.01 -6.04
C MET A 1 11.68 5.64 -5.11
N SER A 2 11.84 6.92 -4.76
CA SER A 2 10.80 7.64 -4.00
C SER A 2 9.67 7.97 -4.96
N LEU A 3 8.46 7.53 -4.65
CA LEU A 3 7.26 7.86 -5.42
C LEU A 3 7.06 9.39 -5.35
N LYS A 4 7.37 10.10 -6.43
CA LYS A 4 7.06 11.53 -6.54
C LYS A 4 5.59 11.69 -6.88
N LEU A 5 4.74 11.66 -5.86
CA LEU A 5 3.33 12.05 -6.02
C LEU A 5 3.29 13.57 -6.23
N THR A 6 2.74 14.00 -7.37
CA THR A 6 2.50 15.41 -7.70
C THR A 6 1.59 16.11 -6.69
N VAL A 7 0.82 15.34 -5.90
CA VAL A 7 -0.10 15.82 -4.85
C VAL A 7 0.61 16.16 -3.52
N ILE A 8 1.93 15.94 -3.40
CA ILE A 8 2.69 16.23 -2.15
C ILE A 8 2.81 17.73 -1.85
N ASP A 9 2.31 18.63 -2.70
CA ASP A 9 2.17 20.06 -2.38
C ASP A 9 1.07 20.34 -1.35
N ASN A 10 0.20 19.36 -1.04
CA ASN A 10 -0.65 19.43 0.15
C ASN A 10 0.20 19.28 1.42
N LYS A 11 0.43 20.39 2.12
CA LYS A 11 1.24 20.45 3.35
C LYS A 11 0.77 19.48 4.44
N ALA A 12 -0.55 19.29 4.59
CA ALA A 12 -1.10 18.43 5.63
C ALA A 12 -0.85 16.95 5.31
N LEU A 13 -1.07 16.53 4.06
CA LEU A 13 -0.74 15.19 3.58
C LEU A 13 0.76 14.91 3.68
N LYS A 14 1.61 15.86 3.26
CA LYS A 14 3.07 15.75 3.37
C LYS A 14 3.54 15.58 4.82
N SER A 15 2.95 16.33 5.75
CA SER A 15 3.25 16.22 7.18
C SER A 15 2.86 14.84 7.71
N LEU A 16 1.66 14.35 7.36
CA LEU A 16 1.18 13.04 7.75
C LEU A 16 2.10 11.93 7.23
N LEU A 17 2.44 11.93 5.93
CA LEU A 17 3.36 10.96 5.33
C LEU A 17 4.76 11.01 5.97
N THR A 18 5.28 12.21 6.26
CA THR A 18 6.58 12.36 6.93
C THR A 18 6.56 11.85 8.37
N LYS A 19 5.46 12.05 9.09
CA LYS A 19 5.27 11.51 10.45
C LYS A 19 5.26 9.99 10.39
N MET A 20 4.45 9.47 9.48
CA MET A 20 4.32 8.05 9.16
C MET A 20 5.71 7.44 8.87
N ASP A 21 6.48 7.94 7.91
CA ASP A 21 7.82 7.41 7.59
C ASP A 21 8.81 7.40 8.78
N LYS A 22 8.66 8.31 9.75
CA LYS A 22 9.53 8.40 10.93
C LYS A 22 9.08 7.47 12.06
N ASP A 23 7.79 7.20 12.17
CA ASP A 23 7.26 6.35 13.22
C ASP A 23 7.46 4.88 12.85
N LYS A 24 8.02 4.09 13.77
CA LYS A 24 8.13 2.64 13.56
C LYS A 24 6.85 1.91 13.95
N ASN A 25 5.95 2.58 14.67
CA ASN A 25 4.71 2.05 15.21
C ASN A 25 3.52 2.88 14.69
N PHE A 26 3.13 2.62 13.45
CA PHE A 26 1.98 3.24 12.82
C PHE A 26 0.67 2.81 13.48
N ASP A 27 -0.21 3.76 13.81
CA ASP A 27 -1.57 3.55 14.32
C ASP A 27 -2.59 3.51 13.17
N ILE A 28 -3.67 2.76 13.37
CA ILE A 28 -4.83 2.68 12.47
C ILE A 28 -5.41 4.06 12.19
N LYS A 29 -5.34 4.98 13.16
CA LYS A 29 -5.84 6.36 13.00
C LYS A 29 -5.14 7.11 11.87
N GLU A 30 -3.85 6.89 11.64
CA GLU A 30 -3.13 7.54 10.55
C GLU A 30 -3.55 7.01 9.18
N PHE A 31 -3.89 5.72 9.08
CA PHE A 31 -4.48 5.15 7.86
C PHE A 31 -5.86 5.72 7.56
N ILE A 32 -6.69 5.92 8.60
CA ILE A 32 -8.00 6.57 8.44
C ILE A 32 -7.82 7.99 7.92
N GLN A 33 -6.86 8.75 8.48
CA GLN A 33 -6.57 10.11 8.01
C GLN A 33 -6.13 10.14 6.55
N LEU A 34 -5.28 9.20 6.11
CA LEU A 34 -4.90 9.09 4.69
C LEU A 34 -6.13 8.85 3.80
N ARG A 35 -7.07 8.01 4.24
CA ARG A 35 -8.32 7.77 3.52
C ARG A 35 -9.18 9.03 3.45
N ASP A 36 -9.29 9.77 4.55
CA ASP A 36 -10.08 11.01 4.61
C ASP A 36 -9.54 12.09 3.66
N PHE A 37 -8.21 12.17 3.49
CA PHE A 37 -7.61 13.05 2.47
C PHE A 37 -8.03 12.66 1.05
N ALA A 38 -8.06 11.36 0.74
CA ALA A 38 -8.50 10.86 -0.56
C ALA A 38 -10.00 11.13 -0.79
N ASP A 39 -10.84 10.82 0.20
CA ASP A 39 -12.29 11.06 0.14
C ASP A 39 -12.61 12.54 -0.06
N THR A 40 -11.94 13.44 0.67
CA THR A 40 -12.11 14.89 0.52
C THR A 40 -11.73 15.37 -0.88
N ALA A 41 -10.61 14.89 -1.43
CA ALA A 41 -10.17 15.26 -2.78
C ALA A 41 -11.17 14.79 -3.84
N ILE A 42 -11.64 13.54 -3.74
CA ILE A 42 -12.64 12.97 -4.63
C ILE A 42 -13.97 13.72 -4.53
N ASP A 43 -14.39 14.07 -3.32
CA ASP A 43 -15.66 14.74 -3.08
C ASP A 43 -15.71 16.16 -3.65
N SER A 44 -14.55 16.83 -3.78
CA SER A 44 -14.41 18.15 -4.38
C SER A 44 -14.60 18.18 -5.91
N LEU A 45 -14.62 17.02 -6.57
CA LEU A 45 -14.72 16.95 -8.03
C LEU A 45 -16.15 17.24 -8.51
N PRO A 46 -16.31 18.08 -9.56
CA PRO A 46 -17.63 18.50 -10.03
C PRO A 46 -18.37 17.42 -10.85
N LEU A 47 -17.64 16.48 -11.46
CA LEU A 47 -18.20 15.49 -12.37
C LEU A 47 -18.47 14.16 -11.65
N LEU A 48 -19.75 13.81 -11.50
CA LEU A 48 -20.19 12.59 -10.79
C LEU A 48 -19.57 11.31 -11.37
N ALA A 49 -19.54 11.18 -12.70
CA ALA A 49 -18.98 10.00 -13.35
C ALA A 49 -17.49 9.78 -13.03
N ILE A 50 -16.70 10.85 -12.92
CA ILE A 50 -15.27 10.75 -12.54
C ILE A 50 -15.17 10.41 -11.05
N LYS A 51 -15.97 11.08 -10.22
CA LYS A 51 -16.04 10.88 -8.78
C LYS A 51 -16.36 9.43 -8.40
N ASP A 52 -17.34 8.81 -9.07
CA ASP A 52 -17.73 7.43 -8.81
C ASP A 52 -16.61 6.44 -9.18
N ASN A 53 -15.92 6.65 -10.32
CA ASN A 53 -14.77 5.82 -10.69
C ASN A 53 -13.62 5.93 -9.68
N LEU A 54 -13.30 7.14 -9.21
CA LEU A 54 -12.26 7.34 -8.20
C LEU A 54 -12.62 6.70 -6.85
N ARG A 55 -13.91 6.67 -6.47
CA ARG A 55 -14.36 5.93 -5.28
C ARG A 55 -14.15 4.43 -5.42
N VAL A 56 -14.40 3.88 -6.62
CA VAL A 56 -14.12 2.46 -6.92
C VAL A 56 -12.62 2.18 -6.78
N GLU A 57 -11.76 3.01 -7.38
CA GLU A 57 -10.30 2.87 -7.25
C GLU A 57 -9.84 2.96 -5.78
N ARG A 58 -10.36 3.92 -5.02
CA ARG A 58 -10.05 4.07 -3.60
C ARG A 58 -10.46 2.82 -2.80
N ASN A 59 -11.66 2.30 -3.02
CA ASN A 59 -12.12 1.08 -2.35
C ASN A 59 -11.25 -0.13 -2.72
N ALA A 60 -10.80 -0.24 -3.97
CA ALA A 60 -9.89 -1.30 -4.38
C ALA A 60 -8.52 -1.18 -3.70
N ALA A 61 -8.02 0.05 -3.52
CA ALA A 61 -6.81 0.31 -2.75
C ALA A 61 -6.96 -0.09 -1.27
N ASP A 62 -8.11 0.20 -0.64
CA ASP A 62 -8.42 -0.24 0.74
C ASP A 62 -8.37 -1.78 0.84
N ILE A 63 -8.99 -2.50 -0.09
CA ILE A 63 -8.97 -3.96 -0.14
C ILE A 63 -7.55 -4.50 -0.29
N PHE A 64 -6.74 -3.90 -1.17
CA PHE A 64 -5.35 -4.31 -1.35
C PHE A 64 -4.53 -4.13 -0.05
N VAL A 65 -4.67 -2.99 0.61
CA VAL A 65 -3.97 -2.70 1.88
C VAL A 65 -4.41 -3.66 2.98
N ASP A 66 -5.69 -3.96 3.10
CA ASP A 66 -6.19 -4.92 4.09
C ASP A 66 -5.75 -6.35 3.76
N GLY A 67 -5.68 -6.72 2.48
CA GLY A 67 -5.10 -7.98 2.03
C GLY A 67 -3.64 -8.16 2.48
N LEU A 68 -2.82 -7.10 2.38
CA LEU A 68 -1.44 -7.12 2.89
C LEU A 68 -1.38 -7.33 4.40
N LYS A 69 -2.27 -6.68 5.17
CA LYS A 69 -2.34 -6.87 6.63
C LYS A 69 -2.71 -8.32 6.99
N MET A 70 -3.72 -8.87 6.32
CA MET A 70 -4.13 -10.26 6.52
C MET A 70 -3.03 -11.25 6.16
N LEU A 71 -2.30 -11.01 5.07
CA LEU A 71 -1.14 -11.81 4.71
C LEU A 71 -0.05 -11.79 5.80
N VAL A 72 0.24 -10.64 6.39
CA VAL A 72 1.20 -10.54 7.51
C VAL A 72 0.76 -11.38 8.71
N LEU A 73 -0.54 -11.36 9.05
CA LEU A 73 -1.08 -12.18 10.14
C LEU A 73 -0.94 -13.67 9.83
N GLU A 74 -1.23 -14.09 8.60
CA GLU A 74 -1.10 -15.48 8.18
C GLU A 74 0.37 -15.94 8.18
N LEU A 75 1.29 -15.10 7.69
CA LEU A 75 2.73 -15.39 7.74
C LEU A 75 3.24 -15.54 9.18
N ARG A 76 2.72 -14.74 10.12
CA ARG A 76 3.02 -14.91 11.55
C ARG A 76 2.47 -16.22 12.09
N ARG A 77 1.23 -16.60 11.72
CA ARG A 77 0.62 -17.87 12.11
C ARG A 77 1.42 -19.08 11.63
N LEU A 78 2.02 -18.97 10.45
CA LEU A 78 2.87 -20.00 9.84
C LEU A 78 4.35 -19.91 10.28
N ASP A 79 4.64 -19.12 11.32
CA ASP A 79 5.97 -18.92 11.88
C ASP A 79 7.03 -18.42 10.87
N PHE A 80 6.64 -17.76 9.78
CA PHE A 80 7.59 -17.27 8.77
C PHE A 80 8.65 -16.32 9.36
N GLY A 81 8.36 -15.62 10.46
CA GLY A 81 9.32 -14.76 11.16
C GLY A 81 10.30 -15.48 12.11
N VAL A 82 10.16 -16.78 12.33
CA VAL A 82 10.95 -17.55 13.31
C VAL A 82 11.92 -18.48 12.58
N PRO A 83 13.23 -18.47 12.87
CA PRO A 83 14.18 -19.41 12.27
C PRO A 83 13.84 -20.86 12.62
N ASP A 84 13.87 -21.75 11.64
CA ASP A 84 13.78 -23.19 11.85
C ASP A 84 15.14 -23.75 12.30
N LYS A 85 15.11 -24.78 13.14
CA LYS A 85 16.32 -25.48 13.61
C LYS A 85 16.85 -26.46 12.55
N ASP A 86 15.99 -26.90 11.64
CA ASP A 86 16.33 -27.78 10.52
C ASP A 86 16.78 -26.92 9.30
N PRO A 87 18.05 -27.03 8.86
CA PRO A 87 18.56 -26.26 7.73
C PRO A 87 17.79 -26.48 6.42
N ALA A 88 17.25 -27.68 6.19
CA ALA A 88 16.51 -27.97 4.97
C ALA A 88 15.14 -27.28 4.97
N LYS A 89 14.47 -27.24 6.12
CA LYS A 89 13.19 -26.53 6.29
C LYS A 89 13.39 -25.02 6.24
N GLU A 90 14.45 -24.51 6.84
CA GLU A 90 14.77 -23.08 6.77
C GLU A 90 15.05 -22.65 5.32
N ALA A 91 15.79 -23.44 4.55
CA ALA A 91 16.01 -23.16 3.13
C ALA A 91 14.70 -23.11 2.32
N GLN A 92 13.77 -24.05 2.55
CA GLN A 92 12.46 -24.03 1.89
C GLN A 92 11.64 -22.80 2.30
N LYS A 93 11.70 -22.41 3.56
CA LYS A 93 11.02 -21.24 4.11
C LYS A 93 11.54 -19.94 3.48
N GLU A 94 12.86 -19.81 3.31
CA GLU A 94 13.47 -18.67 2.62
C GLU A 94 13.07 -18.58 1.14
N VAL A 95 13.00 -19.72 0.44
CA VAL A 95 12.49 -19.76 -0.95
C VAL A 95 11.05 -19.26 -1.01
N GLN A 96 10.19 -19.71 -0.09
CA GLN A 96 8.80 -19.25 -0.03
C GLN A 96 8.69 -17.76 0.32
N LYS A 97 9.48 -17.26 1.28
CA LYS A 97 9.56 -15.82 1.59
C LYS A 97 9.94 -15.00 0.36
N ALA A 98 10.94 -15.45 -0.39
CA ALA A 98 11.39 -14.77 -1.61
C ALA A 98 10.27 -14.73 -2.67
N ALA A 99 9.57 -15.85 -2.89
CA ALA A 99 8.45 -15.92 -3.82
C ALA A 99 7.29 -14.99 -3.41
N ILE A 100 6.97 -14.91 -2.13
CA ILE A 100 5.92 -14.03 -1.59
C ILE A 100 6.30 -12.56 -1.77
N ARG A 101 7.54 -12.18 -1.44
CA ARG A 101 8.05 -10.82 -1.67
C ARG A 101 7.98 -10.45 -3.15
N HIS A 102 8.48 -11.32 -4.02
CA HIS A 102 8.47 -11.11 -5.47
C HIS A 102 7.03 -10.92 -6.01
N SER A 103 6.08 -11.69 -5.49
CA SER A 103 4.67 -11.59 -5.89
C SER A 103 4.04 -10.25 -5.47
N ILE A 104 4.34 -9.76 -4.27
CA ILE A 104 3.88 -8.44 -3.81
C ILE A 104 4.55 -7.33 -4.62
N GLU A 105 5.86 -7.40 -4.80
CA GLU A 105 6.61 -6.39 -5.57
C GLU A 105 6.13 -6.29 -7.02
N SER A 106 5.80 -7.42 -7.66
CA SER A 106 5.25 -7.45 -9.01
C SER A 106 3.87 -6.77 -9.10
N GLN A 107 3.01 -6.98 -8.11
CA GLN A 107 1.72 -6.28 -8.01
C GLN A 107 1.90 -4.78 -7.81
N ILE A 108 2.83 -4.37 -6.93
CA ILE A 108 3.16 -2.97 -6.72
C ILE A 108 3.71 -2.36 -8.02
N ALA A 109 4.65 -3.03 -8.70
CA ALA A 109 5.19 -2.56 -9.96
C ALA A 109 4.10 -2.34 -11.01
N TYR A 110 3.15 -3.26 -11.14
CA TYR A 110 1.98 -3.11 -12.00
C TYR A 110 1.16 -1.85 -11.66
N MET A 111 0.86 -1.62 -10.37
CA MET A 111 0.13 -0.41 -9.93
C MET A 111 0.92 0.86 -10.24
N LEU A 112 2.23 0.87 -10.00
CA LEU A 112 3.08 2.03 -10.27
C LEU A 112 3.17 2.36 -11.76
N GLN A 113 3.32 1.35 -12.62
CA GLN A 113 3.35 1.58 -14.07
C GLN A 113 1.99 2.06 -14.58
N SER A 114 0.89 1.54 -14.03
CA SER A 114 -0.46 2.02 -14.34
C SER A 114 -0.65 3.49 -13.94
N TYR A 115 -0.19 3.87 -12.75
CA TYR A 115 -0.16 5.26 -12.29
C TYR A 115 0.65 6.16 -13.24
N ASN A 116 1.88 5.76 -13.58
CA ASN A 116 2.75 6.55 -14.46
C ASN A 116 2.14 6.71 -15.86
N PHE A 117 1.51 5.67 -16.39
CA PHE A 117 0.83 5.71 -17.67
C PHE A 117 -0.37 6.68 -17.66
N LEU A 118 -1.17 6.68 -16.59
CA LEU A 118 -2.29 7.60 -16.43
C LEU A 118 -1.81 9.06 -16.35
N PHE A 119 -0.83 9.35 -15.48
CA PHE A 119 -0.31 10.71 -15.31
C PHE A 119 0.48 11.21 -16.52
N GLY A 120 1.11 10.34 -17.30
CA GLY A 120 1.71 10.73 -18.58
C GLY A 120 0.68 11.17 -19.64
N LYS A 121 -0.62 10.96 -19.38
CA LYS A 121 -1.73 11.28 -20.28
C LYS A 121 -2.64 12.39 -19.78
N LEU A 122 -2.48 12.83 -18.53
CA LEU A 122 -3.20 13.97 -17.93
C LEU A 122 -2.31 15.22 -18.00
#